data_AF-A0A0C3H1T7-F1
#
_entry.id   AF-A0A0C3H1T7-F1
#
_cell.length_a   1.000
_cell.length_b   1.000
_cell.length_c   1.000
_cell.angle_alpha   90.00
_cell.angle_beta   90.00
_cell.angle_gamma   90.00
#
_symmetry.space_group_name_H-M   'P 1'
#
loop_
_entity.id
_entity.type
_entity.pdbx_description
1 polymer ?
#
loop_
_entity_poly.entity_id
_entity_poly.type
_entity_poly.pdbx_seq_one_letter_code
_entity_poly.pdbx_strand_id
1 'polypeptide(L)'
;MERKAGKSKGQETSTGAQSRFLPSVPDLDYTLKIVRNWIKECESHQELCAVAADIKLPTRILDLGSTDSSKVKLLTFTSGLKGPYICLSYCWGKSQNLPSREPLQTNESNCSTWTEGIPWSLFPRTFQDAIAFTRGLGLRYLWIDALCIMQGNSADWIRESARMASIYSNSYLTIAATAGPNPEHGLFFPR
;
A
#
# COMPACT_ATOMS: atom_id res chain seq x y z
N MET A 1 56.19 -34.04 -4.14
CA MET A 1 55.98 -32.60 -3.92
C MET A 1 54.55 -32.27 -4.32
N GLU A 2 53.60 -32.43 -3.39
CA GLU A 2 52.19 -32.08 -3.63
C GLU A 2 51.88 -30.76 -2.91
N ARG A 3 51.53 -29.73 -3.68
CA ARG A 3 51.15 -28.42 -3.16
C ARG A 3 49.69 -28.48 -2.71
N LYS A 4 49.45 -28.43 -1.39
CA LYS A 4 48.12 -28.20 -0.81
C LYS A 4 47.72 -26.73 -1.06
N ALA A 5 46.68 -26.51 -1.86
CA ALA A 5 46.01 -25.22 -1.98
C ALA A 5 45.07 -25.04 -0.78
N GLY A 6 45.34 -24.01 0.02
CA GLY A 6 44.49 -23.59 1.14
C GLY A 6 43.18 -23.00 0.62
N LYS A 7 42.06 -23.54 1.10
CA LYS A 7 40.75 -22.89 0.97
C LYS A 7 40.67 -21.73 1.97
N SER A 8 40.77 -20.51 1.47
CA SER A 8 40.32 -19.32 2.20
C SER A 8 38.79 -19.38 2.28
N LYS A 9 38.24 -19.52 3.50
CA LYS A 9 36.82 -19.32 3.76
C LYS A 9 36.56 -17.82 3.73
N GLY A 10 35.99 -17.32 2.65
CA GLY A 10 35.35 -16.01 2.63
C GLY A 10 34.20 -16.02 3.65
N GLN A 11 34.25 -15.10 4.60
CA GLN A 11 33.11 -14.79 5.45
C GLN A 11 32.07 -14.07 4.58
N GLU A 12 31.01 -14.78 4.21
CA GLU A 12 29.78 -14.16 3.73
C GLU A 12 29.08 -13.50 4.92
N THR A 13 29.26 -12.19 5.08
CA THR A 13 28.37 -11.39 5.93
C THR A 13 27.04 -11.23 5.21
N SER A 14 26.16 -12.20 5.39
CA SER A 14 24.74 -12.09 5.07
C SER A 14 24.09 -11.09 6.03
N THR A 15 24.17 -9.81 5.74
CA THR A 15 23.27 -8.80 6.32
C THR A 15 21.97 -8.83 5.51
N GLY A 16 21.23 -9.92 5.62
CA GLY A 16 19.89 -10.04 5.06
C GLY A 16 18.86 -9.25 5.87
N ALA A 17 17.83 -8.74 5.21
CA ALA A 17 16.69 -8.11 5.88
C ALA A 17 16.02 -9.13 6.84
N GLN A 18 15.89 -8.77 8.12
CA GLN A 18 15.19 -9.58 9.11
C GLN A 18 13.73 -9.15 9.18
N SER A 19 12.81 -10.11 9.13
CA SER A 19 11.39 -9.85 9.39
C SER A 19 11.18 -9.48 10.85
N ARG A 20 10.23 -8.57 11.09
CA ARG A 20 9.78 -8.17 12.43
C ARG A 20 8.30 -8.48 12.55
N PHE A 21 7.87 -8.86 13.75
CA PHE A 21 6.51 -9.34 13.98
C PHE A 21 5.74 -8.37 14.88
N LEU A 22 4.47 -8.17 14.54
CA LEU A 22 3.48 -7.56 15.41
C LEU A 22 2.91 -8.63 16.37
N PRO A 23 2.36 -8.23 17.53
CA PRO A 23 1.65 -9.15 18.41
C PRO A 23 0.44 -9.80 17.72
N SER A 24 -0.05 -10.91 18.29
CA SER A 24 -1.13 -11.74 17.73
C SER A 24 -2.47 -11.02 17.61
N VAL A 25 -2.70 -9.96 18.39
CA VAL A 25 -3.91 -9.11 18.31
C VAL A 25 -3.49 -7.66 18.11
N PRO A 26 -3.14 -7.26 16.88
CA PRO A 26 -2.76 -5.88 16.61
C PRO A 26 -4.02 -5.01 16.49
N ASP A 27 -4.18 -4.04 17.39
CA ASP A 27 -5.06 -2.89 17.14
C ASP A 27 -4.31 -1.81 16.34
N LEU A 28 -5.05 -0.83 15.82
CA LEU A 28 -4.51 0.24 14.99
C LEU A 28 -3.45 1.08 15.73
N ASP A 29 -3.72 1.49 16.97
CA ASP A 29 -2.87 2.40 17.73
C ASP A 29 -1.53 1.74 18.10
N TYR A 30 -1.59 0.50 18.57
CA TYR A 30 -0.43 -0.31 18.86
C TYR A 30 0.40 -0.56 17.61
N THR A 31 -0.26 -0.90 16.49
CA THR A 31 0.43 -1.13 15.22
C THR A 31 1.13 0.13 14.73
N LEU A 32 0.46 1.28 14.77
CA LEU A 32 1.04 2.57 14.42
C LEU A 32 2.24 2.91 15.30
N LYS A 33 2.17 2.66 16.62
CA LYS A 33 3.28 2.89 17.54
C LYS A 33 4.52 2.08 17.14
N ILE A 34 4.35 0.79 16.85
CA ILE A 34 5.45 -0.10 16.46
C ILE A 34 6.01 0.27 15.09
N VAL A 35 5.13 0.44 14.08
CA VAL A 35 5.56 0.74 12.72
C VAL A 35 6.26 2.10 12.64
N ARG A 36 5.82 3.12 13.39
CA ARG A 36 6.55 4.41 13.47
C ARG A 36 7.98 4.24 13.98
N ASN A 37 8.22 3.34 14.94
CA ASN A 37 9.58 3.07 15.41
C ASN A 37 10.42 2.40 14.32
N TRP A 38 9.85 1.42 13.61
CA TRP A 38 10.52 0.76 12.49
C TRP A 38 10.83 1.73 11.35
N ILE A 39 9.91 2.64 11.04
CA ILE A 39 10.11 3.72 10.06
C ILE A 39 11.28 4.62 10.51
N LYS A 40 11.30 5.08 11.77
CA LYS A 40 12.40 5.93 12.28
C LYS A 40 13.76 5.24 12.18
N GLU A 41 13.82 3.94 12.48
CA GLU A 41 15.03 3.15 12.30
C GLU A 41 15.41 3.08 10.81
N CYS A 42 14.43 2.84 9.93
CA CYS A 42 14.63 2.81 8.48
C CYS A 42 15.17 4.14 7.94
N GLU A 43 14.61 5.27 8.37
CA GLU A 43 15.03 6.62 8.00
C GLU A 43 16.44 6.96 8.51
N SER A 44 16.94 6.24 9.52
CA SER A 44 18.34 6.37 9.96
C SER A 44 19.34 5.70 9.01
N HIS A 45 18.87 4.81 8.11
CA HIS A 45 19.70 4.11 7.13
C HIS A 45 19.97 4.98 5.89
N GLN A 46 20.63 6.13 6.07
CA GLN A 46 21.09 7.07 5.04
C GLN A 46 20.68 6.75 3.58
N GLU A 47 21.61 6.29 2.73
CA GLU A 47 21.37 6.09 1.28
C GLU A 47 20.62 4.79 0.96
N LEU A 48 20.46 3.88 1.92
CA LEU A 48 19.87 2.55 1.68
C LEU A 48 18.34 2.56 1.74
N CYS A 49 17.76 3.48 2.50
CA CYS A 49 16.32 3.53 2.74
C CYS A 49 15.70 4.92 2.53
N ALA A 50 16.46 5.89 2.02
CA ALA A 50 15.95 7.21 1.70
C ALA A 50 14.89 7.11 0.58
N VAL A 51 13.62 7.16 0.99
CA VAL A 51 12.51 7.43 0.07
C VAL A 51 12.60 8.89 -0.32
N ALA A 52 12.83 9.18 -1.60
CA ALA A 52 12.95 10.56 -2.07
C ALA A 52 11.70 11.38 -1.71
N ALA A 53 11.87 12.53 -1.08
CA ALA A 53 10.76 13.44 -0.76
C ALA A 53 10.01 13.93 -2.02
N ASP A 54 10.63 13.78 -3.19
CA ASP A 54 10.19 14.31 -4.49
C ASP A 54 9.57 13.23 -5.41
N ILE A 55 8.89 12.23 -4.85
CA ILE A 55 8.28 11.15 -5.62
C ILE A 55 7.03 11.65 -6.34
N LYS A 56 7.00 11.46 -7.66
CA LYS A 56 5.85 11.73 -8.50
C LYS A 56 4.71 10.77 -8.16
N LEU A 57 3.51 11.32 -7.92
CA LEU A 57 2.34 10.50 -7.66
C LEU A 57 1.93 9.69 -8.91
N PRO A 58 1.29 8.52 -8.73
CA PRO A 58 0.67 7.76 -9.82
C PRO A 58 -0.35 8.59 -10.60
N THR A 59 -0.80 8.12 -11.77
CA THR A 59 -1.80 8.83 -12.59
C THR A 59 -3.04 9.18 -11.76
N ARG A 60 -3.45 8.21 -10.93
CA ARG A 60 -4.59 8.31 -10.03
C ARG A 60 -4.24 7.81 -8.66
N ILE A 61 -4.81 8.46 -7.65
CA ILE A 61 -4.55 8.14 -6.25
C ILE A 61 -5.70 8.59 -5.39
N LEU A 62 -5.93 7.91 -4.26
CA LEU A 62 -6.87 8.40 -3.26
C LEU A 62 -6.23 9.53 -2.47
N ASP A 63 -6.94 10.65 -2.39
CA ASP A 63 -6.70 11.72 -1.45
C ASP A 63 -7.57 11.48 -0.21
N LEU A 64 -6.91 11.11 0.88
CA LEU A 64 -7.56 10.85 2.16
C LEU A 64 -7.86 12.14 2.94
N GLY A 65 -7.42 13.31 2.46
CA GLY A 65 -7.49 14.56 3.21
C GLY A 65 -6.67 14.53 4.50
N SER A 66 -7.02 15.40 5.45
CA SER A 66 -6.46 15.36 6.81
C SER A 66 -7.07 14.22 7.63
N THR A 67 -6.51 13.98 8.82
CA THR A 67 -6.97 12.96 9.77
C THR A 67 -8.47 13.06 10.09
N ASP A 68 -9.00 14.29 10.16
CA ASP A 68 -10.41 14.59 10.47
C ASP A 68 -11.32 14.63 9.24
N SER A 69 -10.78 14.42 8.03
CA SER A 69 -11.58 14.48 6.80
C SER A 69 -12.58 13.33 6.75
N SER A 70 -13.87 13.66 6.64
CA SER A 70 -14.92 12.70 6.35
C SER A 70 -14.95 12.23 4.89
N LYS A 71 -14.17 12.89 4.00
CA LYS A 71 -14.18 12.63 2.56
C LYS A 71 -12.86 12.01 2.11
N VAL A 72 -12.98 10.88 1.42
CA VAL A 72 -11.92 10.27 0.60
C VAL A 72 -12.27 10.50 -0.85
N LYS A 73 -11.33 11.01 -1.65
CA LYS A 73 -11.57 11.37 -3.05
C LYS A 73 -10.59 10.66 -3.96
N LEU A 74 -11.03 10.30 -5.16
CA LEU A 74 -10.14 9.86 -6.23
C LEU A 74 -9.59 11.10 -6.96
N LEU A 75 -8.27 11.28 -6.96
CA LEU A 75 -7.63 12.23 -7.86
C LEU A 75 -7.38 11.55 -9.20
N THR A 76 -8.01 12.03 -10.27
CA THR A 76 -7.96 11.41 -11.60
C THR A 76 -6.77 11.86 -12.44
N PHE A 77 -6.21 13.03 -12.10
CA PHE A 77 -5.04 13.61 -12.76
C PHE A 77 -4.17 14.28 -11.72
N THR A 78 -3.11 13.57 -11.30
CA THR A 78 -2.15 14.13 -10.34
C THR A 78 -1.25 15.19 -10.97
N SER A 79 -1.17 15.31 -12.30
CA SER A 79 -0.53 16.43 -13.00
C SER A 79 0.86 16.83 -12.51
N GLY A 80 1.67 15.86 -12.07
CA GLY A 80 3.02 16.12 -11.56
C GLY A 80 3.08 16.50 -10.08
N LEU A 81 1.98 16.41 -9.35
CA LEU A 81 1.97 16.39 -7.89
C LEU A 81 2.96 15.34 -7.38
N LYS A 82 3.59 15.69 -6.27
CA LYS A 82 4.64 14.91 -5.63
C LYS A 82 4.32 14.77 -4.15
N GLY A 83 4.74 13.65 -3.59
CA GLY A 83 4.61 13.39 -2.17
C GLY A 83 4.63 11.90 -1.85
N PRO A 84 4.83 11.57 -0.57
CA PRO A 84 4.79 10.19 -0.11
C PRO A 84 3.36 9.64 -0.22
N TYR A 85 3.26 8.38 -0.64
CA TYR A 85 2.02 7.63 -0.66
C TYR A 85 2.22 6.19 -0.22
N ILE A 86 1.15 5.57 0.25
CA ILE A 86 1.12 4.14 0.58
C ILE A 86 0.47 3.36 -0.57
N CYS A 87 0.94 2.14 -0.81
CA CYS A 87 0.22 1.16 -1.62
C CYS A 87 -0.48 0.14 -0.74
N LEU A 88 -1.67 -0.32 -1.15
CA LEU A 88 -2.33 -1.49 -0.57
C LEU A 88 -2.28 -2.65 -1.57
N SER A 89 -1.69 -3.76 -1.16
CA SER A 89 -1.75 -5.05 -1.83
C SER A 89 -2.69 -5.98 -1.05
N TYR A 90 -3.67 -6.57 -1.71
CA TYR A 90 -4.69 -7.40 -1.08
C TYR A 90 -5.26 -8.43 -2.06
N CYS A 91 -5.91 -9.48 -1.53
CA CYS A 91 -6.64 -10.43 -2.38
C CYS A 91 -8.02 -9.86 -2.74
N TRP A 92 -8.34 -9.78 -4.03
CA TRP A 92 -9.64 -9.30 -4.52
C TRP A 92 -10.81 -10.24 -4.17
N GLY A 93 -10.53 -11.48 -3.75
CA GLY A 93 -11.52 -12.53 -3.56
C GLY A 93 -11.62 -13.48 -4.75
N LYS A 94 -12.04 -14.72 -4.49
CA LYS A 94 -12.45 -15.68 -5.51
C LYS A 94 -13.96 -15.57 -5.71
N SER A 95 -14.51 -15.96 -6.87
CA SER A 95 -15.95 -15.86 -7.15
C SER A 95 -16.87 -16.47 -6.07
N GLN A 96 -16.40 -17.49 -5.35
CA GLN A 96 -17.15 -18.14 -4.26
C GLN A 96 -17.08 -17.39 -2.91
N ASN A 97 -16.10 -16.49 -2.74
CA ASN A 97 -15.84 -15.71 -1.54
C ASN A 97 -16.02 -14.20 -1.77
N LEU A 98 -16.65 -13.82 -2.89
CA LEU A 98 -17.03 -12.43 -3.12
C LEU A 98 -18.13 -12.07 -2.12
N PRO A 99 -18.05 -10.88 -1.52
CA PRO A 99 -19.11 -10.42 -0.63
C PRO A 99 -20.43 -10.29 -1.38
N SER A 100 -21.55 -10.31 -0.64
CA SER A 100 -22.90 -10.11 -1.21
C SER A 100 -23.10 -8.71 -1.82
N ARG A 101 -22.16 -7.79 -1.60
CA ARG A 101 -22.14 -6.46 -2.19
C ARG A 101 -21.16 -6.39 -3.36
N GLU A 102 -21.49 -5.56 -4.34
CA GLU A 102 -20.60 -5.28 -5.47
C GLU A 102 -19.23 -4.75 -5.00
N PRO A 103 -18.12 -5.19 -5.61
CA PRO A 103 -16.79 -4.71 -5.30
C PRO A 103 -16.67 -3.19 -5.50
N LEU A 104 -16.07 -2.50 -4.53
CA LEU A 104 -15.74 -1.08 -4.67
C LEU A 104 -14.56 -0.92 -5.65
N GLN A 105 -14.86 -0.55 -6.91
CA GLN A 105 -13.89 -0.39 -8.01
C GLN A 105 -14.23 0.73 -9.03
N THR A 106 -13.22 1.40 -9.59
CA THR A 106 -13.42 2.57 -10.48
C THR A 106 -13.75 2.10 -11.87
N ASN A 107 -14.77 2.68 -12.50
CA ASN A 107 -15.06 2.51 -13.91
C ASN A 107 -15.55 3.86 -14.50
N GLU A 108 -15.85 3.87 -15.79
CA GLU A 108 -16.23 5.10 -16.50
C GLU A 108 -17.52 5.73 -15.95
N SER A 109 -18.44 4.95 -15.39
CA SER A 109 -19.73 5.47 -14.90
C SER A 109 -19.64 6.09 -13.50
N ASN A 110 -18.70 5.67 -12.66
CA ASN A 110 -18.59 6.13 -11.28
C ASN A 110 -17.37 7.04 -11.00
N CYS A 111 -16.42 7.13 -11.94
CA CYS A 111 -15.18 7.90 -11.78
C CYS A 111 -15.42 9.36 -11.38
N SER A 112 -16.37 10.04 -12.04
CA SER A 112 -16.73 11.44 -11.71
C SER A 112 -17.33 11.58 -10.32
N THR A 113 -18.12 10.60 -9.85
CA THR A 113 -18.66 10.62 -8.48
C THR A 113 -17.56 10.49 -7.45
N TRP A 114 -16.53 9.70 -7.74
CA TRP A 114 -15.45 9.42 -6.79
C TRP A 114 -14.45 10.56 -6.64
N THR A 115 -14.35 11.45 -7.62
CA THR A 115 -13.58 12.70 -7.47
C THR A 115 -14.25 13.67 -6.51
N GLU A 116 -15.59 13.62 -6.38
CA GLU A 116 -16.35 14.43 -5.43
C GLU A 116 -16.30 13.86 -4.00
N GLY A 117 -16.28 12.53 -3.89
CA GLY A 117 -16.02 11.79 -2.66
C GLY A 117 -16.66 10.40 -2.67
N ILE A 118 -15.94 9.42 -2.14
CA ILE A 118 -16.42 8.06 -1.96
C ILE A 118 -17.06 7.95 -0.56
N PRO A 119 -18.34 7.57 -0.44
CA PRO A 119 -18.99 7.37 0.85
C PRO A 119 -18.25 6.32 1.70
N TRP A 120 -18.04 6.62 2.99
CA TRP A 120 -17.31 5.74 3.92
C TRP A 120 -17.91 4.32 3.99
N SER A 121 -19.24 4.21 3.96
CA SER A 121 -19.97 2.94 4.03
C SER A 121 -19.68 1.99 2.87
N LEU A 122 -19.20 2.49 1.73
CA LEU A 122 -18.83 1.65 0.59
C LEU A 122 -17.48 0.96 0.75
N PHE A 123 -16.59 1.50 1.58
CA PHE A 123 -15.26 0.92 1.74
C PHE A 123 -15.34 -0.46 2.42
N PRO A 124 -14.70 -1.50 1.85
CA PRO A 124 -14.41 -2.74 2.54
C PRO A 124 -13.55 -2.56 3.78
N ARG A 125 -13.66 -3.48 4.73
CA ARG A 125 -12.94 -3.36 6.01
C ARG A 125 -11.43 -3.23 5.83
N THR A 126 -10.83 -3.98 4.90
CA THR A 126 -9.40 -3.88 4.58
C THR A 126 -9.04 -2.49 4.06
N PHE A 127 -9.91 -1.85 3.28
CA PHE A 127 -9.66 -0.51 2.76
C PHE A 127 -9.83 0.54 3.87
N GLN A 128 -10.86 0.40 4.71
CA GLN A 128 -11.06 1.28 5.88
C GLN A 128 -9.85 1.24 6.81
N ASP A 129 -9.38 0.04 7.15
CA ASP A 129 -8.21 -0.15 8.01
C ASP A 129 -6.95 0.44 7.35
N ALA A 130 -6.76 0.28 6.04
CA ALA A 130 -5.64 0.87 5.29
C ALA A 130 -5.71 2.41 5.25
N ILE A 131 -6.90 2.99 5.10
CA ILE A 131 -7.11 4.45 5.15
C ILE A 131 -6.78 4.99 6.55
N ALA A 132 -7.31 4.33 7.60
CA ALA A 132 -7.05 4.72 8.98
C ALA A 132 -5.57 4.60 9.33
N PHE A 133 -4.90 3.53 8.89
CA PHE A 133 -3.46 3.35 9.06
C PHE A 133 -2.64 4.42 8.33
N THR A 134 -2.99 4.72 7.08
CA THR A 134 -2.30 5.75 6.28
C THR A 134 -2.42 7.13 6.94
N ARG A 135 -3.63 7.54 7.34
CA ARG A 135 -3.86 8.78 8.10
C ARG A 135 -3.14 8.78 9.44
N GLY A 136 -3.12 7.64 10.13
CA GLY A 136 -2.41 7.44 11.39
C GLY A 136 -0.91 7.67 11.25
N LEU A 137 -0.30 7.33 10.12
CA LEU A 137 1.11 7.65 9.84
C LEU A 137 1.35 9.12 9.45
N GLY A 138 0.29 9.94 9.36
CA GLY A 138 0.40 11.33 8.91
C GLY A 138 0.51 11.47 7.38
N LEU A 139 0.19 10.41 6.63
CA LEU A 139 0.22 10.39 5.18
C LEU A 139 -1.17 10.62 4.59
N ARG A 140 -1.20 11.29 3.44
CA ARG A 140 -2.44 11.74 2.78
C ARG A 140 -2.88 10.85 1.63
N TYR A 141 -1.95 10.17 0.98
CA TYR A 141 -2.19 9.52 -0.30
C TYR A 141 -2.11 7.99 -0.19
N LEU A 142 -3.10 7.32 -0.76
CA LEU A 142 -3.20 5.86 -0.78
C LEU A 142 -3.53 5.37 -2.18
N TRP A 143 -2.77 4.41 -2.67
CA TRP A 143 -2.98 3.75 -3.95
C TRP A 143 -3.56 2.35 -3.72
N ILE A 144 -4.71 2.10 -4.33
CA ILE A 144 -5.42 0.80 -4.33
C ILE A 144 -5.76 0.51 -5.79
N ASP A 145 -5.32 -0.64 -6.33
CA ASP A 145 -5.45 -0.98 -7.74
C ASP A 145 -6.91 -0.92 -8.24
N ALA A 146 -7.87 -1.48 -7.50
CA ALA A 146 -9.30 -1.43 -7.86
C ALA A 146 -9.85 -0.01 -8.00
N LEU A 147 -9.30 0.95 -7.27
CA LEU A 147 -9.75 2.34 -7.26
C LEU A 147 -8.88 3.25 -8.15
N CYS A 148 -7.61 2.92 -8.37
CA CYS A 148 -6.69 3.77 -9.10
C CYS A 148 -6.50 3.32 -10.57
N ILE A 149 -7.01 2.15 -10.93
CA ILE A 149 -7.07 1.65 -12.32
C ILE A 149 -8.53 1.65 -12.77
N MET A 150 -8.80 2.10 -14.00
CA MET A 150 -10.14 2.11 -14.57
C MET A 150 -10.52 0.68 -14.98
N GLN A 151 -11.38 0.05 -14.19
CA GLN A 151 -11.90 -1.29 -14.45
C GLN A 151 -12.84 -1.30 -15.65
N GLY A 152 -12.77 -2.38 -16.43
CA GLY A 152 -13.51 -2.51 -17.69
C GLY A 152 -12.90 -1.74 -18.86
N ASN A 153 -11.86 -0.93 -18.64
CA ASN A 153 -11.15 -0.21 -19.70
C ASN A 153 -9.79 -0.87 -19.97
N SER A 154 -9.69 -1.64 -21.05
CA SER A 154 -8.49 -2.41 -21.41
C SER A 154 -7.28 -1.53 -21.70
N ALA A 155 -7.47 -0.39 -22.37
CA ALA A 155 -6.40 0.55 -22.69
C ALA A 155 -5.81 1.19 -21.43
N ASP A 156 -6.66 1.54 -20.47
CA ASP A 156 -6.26 2.04 -19.16
C ASP A 156 -5.49 0.97 -18.36
N TRP A 157 -6.02 -0.25 -18.31
CA TRP A 157 -5.39 -1.37 -17.63
C TRP A 157 -3.99 -1.66 -18.17
N ILE A 158 -3.80 -1.71 -19.50
CA ILE A 158 -2.49 -1.93 -20.12
C ILE A 158 -1.49 -0.85 -19.69
N ARG A 159 -1.93 0.41 -19.68
CA ARG A 159 -1.06 1.53 -19.32
C ARG A 159 -0.66 1.53 -17.84
N GLU A 160 -1.62 1.30 -16.95
CA GLU A 160 -1.34 1.36 -15.50
C GLU A 160 -0.66 0.09 -14.99
N SER A 161 -1.02 -1.10 -15.51
CA SER A 161 -0.35 -2.36 -15.15
C SER A 161 1.13 -2.35 -15.50
N ALA A 162 1.51 -1.79 -16.66
CA ALA A 162 2.91 -1.60 -17.05
C ALA A 162 3.71 -0.70 -16.07
N ARG A 163 3.03 0.14 -15.29
CA ARG A 163 3.62 1.04 -14.30
C ARG A 163 3.53 0.51 -12.87
N MET A 164 2.81 -0.59 -12.64
CA MET A 164 2.52 -1.10 -11.31
C MET A 164 3.80 -1.36 -10.50
N ALA A 165 4.82 -1.97 -11.11
CA ALA A 165 6.11 -2.19 -10.45
C ALA A 165 6.73 -0.88 -9.92
N SER A 166 6.74 0.17 -10.74
CA SER A 166 7.23 1.50 -10.33
C SER A 166 6.34 2.17 -9.29
N ILE A 167 5.02 1.94 -9.33
CA ILE A 167 4.08 2.50 -8.35
C ILE A 167 4.36 1.87 -6.97
N TYR A 168 4.57 0.56 -6.90
CA TYR A 168 4.91 -0.11 -5.64
C TYR A 168 6.32 0.26 -5.17
N SER A 169 7.33 0.26 -6.05
CA SER A 169 8.71 0.56 -5.66
C SER A 169 8.92 1.99 -5.17
N ASN A 170 8.09 2.94 -5.65
CA ASN A 170 8.13 4.34 -5.24
C ASN A 170 7.17 4.64 -4.09
N SER A 171 6.43 3.66 -3.57
CA SER A 171 5.60 3.90 -2.39
C SER A 171 6.47 4.11 -1.15
N TYR A 172 6.03 4.96 -0.22
CA TYR A 172 6.68 5.14 1.08
C TYR A 172 6.59 3.86 1.92
N LEU A 173 5.46 3.16 1.81
CA LEU A 173 5.22 1.86 2.40
C LEU A 173 4.20 1.10 1.55
N THR A 174 4.33 -0.22 1.49
CA THR A 174 3.27 -1.10 1.00
C THR A 174 2.66 -1.89 2.14
N ILE A 175 1.34 -1.75 2.33
CA ILE A 175 0.55 -2.62 3.22
C ILE A 175 0.19 -3.87 2.43
N ALA A 176 0.62 -5.05 2.90
CA ALA A 176 0.27 -6.32 2.29
C ALA A 176 -0.74 -7.08 3.16
N ALA A 177 -2.01 -7.09 2.76
CA ALA A 177 -3.11 -7.77 3.43
C ALA A 177 -3.20 -9.26 3.05
N THR A 178 -2.11 -10.00 3.26
CA THR A 178 -1.93 -11.37 2.71
C THR A 178 -2.77 -12.45 3.40
N ALA A 179 -3.23 -12.20 4.63
CA ALA A 179 -3.98 -13.17 5.42
C ALA A 179 -5.51 -13.11 5.18
N GLY A 180 -6.01 -12.03 4.55
CA GLY A 180 -7.42 -11.88 4.21
C GLY A 180 -7.74 -12.49 2.84
N PRO A 181 -8.80 -13.31 2.70
CA PRO A 181 -9.16 -13.90 1.42
C PRO A 181 -9.86 -12.92 0.47
N ASN A 182 -10.32 -11.77 0.97
CA ASN A 182 -11.04 -10.73 0.24
C ASN A 182 -10.92 -9.37 0.98
N PRO A 183 -11.43 -8.27 0.40
CA PRO A 183 -11.36 -6.94 0.99
C PRO A 183 -12.18 -6.72 2.26
N GLU A 184 -13.09 -7.63 2.62
CA GLU A 184 -13.95 -7.47 3.80
C GLU A 184 -13.32 -7.99 5.09
N HIS A 185 -12.18 -8.65 5.00
CA HIS A 185 -11.56 -9.32 6.14
C HIS A 185 -10.98 -8.33 7.17
N GLY A 186 -10.41 -7.22 6.72
CA GLY A 186 -9.69 -6.27 7.57
C GLY A 186 -8.20 -6.59 7.75
N LEU A 187 -7.48 -5.65 8.36
CA LEU A 187 -6.06 -5.75 8.69
C LEU A 187 -5.84 -6.13 10.16
N PHE A 188 -6.75 -5.70 11.03
CA PHE A 188 -6.63 -5.79 12.49
C PHE A 188 -7.59 -6.85 13.03
N PHE A 189 -7.17 -8.11 12.94
CA PHE A 189 -7.92 -9.26 13.43
C PHE A 189 -6.99 -10.22 14.19
N PRO A 190 -7.52 -11.01 15.15
CA PRO A 190 -6.72 -12.01 15.86
C PRO A 190 -6.13 -13.05 14.91
N ARG A 191 -4.84 -13.36 15.07
CA ARG A 191 -4.10 -14.36 14.28
C ARG A 191 -3.75 -15.59 15.09
#